data_AF-A0A2J8M4B7-F1
#
_entry.id   AF-A0A2J8M4B7-F1
#
_cell.length_a   1.000
_cell.length_b   1.000
_cell.length_c   1.000
_cell.angle_alpha   90.00
_cell.angle_beta   90.00
_cell.angle_gamma   90.00
#
_symmetry.space_group_name_H-M   'P 1'
#
loop_
_entity.id
_entity.type
_entity.pdbx_description
1 polymer ?
#
loop_
_entity_poly.entity_id
_entity_poly.type
_entity_poly.pdbx_seq_one_letter_code
_entity_poly.pdbx_strand_id
1 'polypeptide(L)'
;MAEPGHSHHLSARVRGRTERRIPRLLRLLLWAGTAFQVTQGTGPELHACKESEYHYEYTACDSTGSRWRVAVPHTPGLCTSLPDPVKGTECSFSCNAGEFLDMKDQSCKPCAEGRYSLGTGIRFDEWDELPHGFASLSANMELDDSAAESTGNCTSSKWVPRGDYIASNTDECTATLMYAVNLKQSGTVNFEYYYPDSSIIFEFF
;
A
#
# COMPACT_ATOMS: atom_id res chain seq x y z
N MET A 1 21.66 13.52 60.48
CA MET A 1 20.48 14.17 61.08
C MET A 1 19.69 13.05 61.76
N ALA A 2 20.02 12.61 62.98
CA ALA A 2 19.79 13.23 64.30
C ALA A 2 18.29 13.50 64.59
N GLU A 3 17.66 12.55 65.32
CA GLU A 3 16.60 12.55 66.38
C GLU A 3 15.81 13.85 66.71
N PRO A 4 14.69 13.84 67.48
CA PRO A 4 14.11 12.80 68.38
C PRO A 4 12.56 12.63 68.21
N GLY A 5 11.77 11.85 68.96
CA GLY A 5 11.94 10.94 70.09
C GLY A 5 10.60 10.69 70.82
N HIS A 6 10.66 9.88 71.87
CA HIS A 6 9.71 9.66 72.98
C HIS A 6 8.43 8.83 72.69
N SER A 7 8.02 7.74 73.38
CA SER A 7 8.45 6.86 74.50
C SER A 7 7.32 6.67 75.52
N HIS A 8 7.34 5.49 76.17
CA HIS A 8 6.74 5.09 77.46
C HIS A 8 5.32 4.48 77.43
N HIS A 9 5.18 3.14 77.57
CA HIS A 9 5.14 2.32 78.82
C HIS A 9 3.67 2.12 79.29
N LEU A 10 3.14 0.98 79.75
CA LEU A 10 3.58 -0.07 80.68
C LEU A 10 2.70 -1.34 80.42
N SER A 11 3.25 -2.58 80.42
CA SER A 11 3.21 -3.56 81.55
C SER A 11 1.89 -4.36 81.66
N ALA A 12 1.79 -5.68 81.88
CA ALA A 12 2.73 -6.77 82.11
C ALA A 12 2.01 -8.15 82.00
N ARG A 13 2.82 -9.18 81.71
CA ARG A 13 2.85 -10.57 82.22
C ARG A 13 1.66 -11.57 82.13
N VAL A 14 1.95 -12.63 81.35
CA VAL A 14 2.11 -14.07 81.73
C VAL A 14 0.89 -15.01 81.91
N ARG A 15 1.09 -16.23 81.35
CA ARG A 15 0.38 -17.53 81.49
C ARG A 15 -0.96 -17.64 80.77
N GLY A 16 -1.30 -18.73 80.08
CA GLY A 16 -0.71 -20.06 79.91
C GLY A 16 -1.85 -21.04 79.57
N ARG A 17 -1.70 -21.77 78.46
CA ARG A 17 -2.24 -23.11 78.13
C ARG A 17 -3.64 -23.51 78.64
N THR A 18 -4.60 -23.78 77.75
CA THR A 18 -5.27 -25.10 77.55
C THR A 18 -6.42 -25.06 76.52
N GLU A 19 -6.59 -26.20 75.84
CA GLU A 19 -7.61 -26.54 74.84
C GLU A 19 -9.07 -26.36 75.30
N ARG A 20 -10.00 -26.14 74.35
CA ARG A 20 -11.08 -27.10 74.02
C ARG A 20 -12.07 -26.60 72.95
N ARG A 21 -12.14 -27.38 71.88
CA ARG A 21 -13.26 -27.79 70.98
C ARG A 21 -14.57 -26.95 70.86
N ILE A 22 -14.78 -26.56 69.59
CA ILE A 22 -16.00 -26.27 68.77
C ILE A 22 -17.20 -27.22 69.06
N PRO A 23 -18.51 -26.82 69.00
CA PRO A 23 -19.34 -26.70 67.76
C PRO A 23 -20.37 -25.54 67.70
N ARG A 24 -20.45 -24.82 66.57
CA ARG A 24 -21.43 -24.91 65.45
C ARG A 24 -22.91 -24.80 65.86
N LEU A 25 -23.57 -23.71 65.42
CA LEU A 25 -24.98 -23.74 64.99
C LEU A 25 -25.27 -22.61 63.98
N LEU A 26 -25.89 -23.04 62.89
CA LEU A 26 -26.25 -22.34 61.65
C LEU A 26 -27.40 -21.33 61.87
N ARG A 27 -27.35 -20.15 61.23
CA ARG A 27 -28.55 -19.33 60.93
C ARG A 27 -28.50 -18.84 59.48
N LEU A 28 -29.56 -19.17 58.73
CA LEU A 28 -29.81 -18.77 57.34
C LEU A 28 -30.32 -17.32 57.27
N LEU A 29 -29.88 -16.57 56.25
CA LEU A 29 -30.51 -15.32 55.80
C LEU A 29 -30.69 -15.38 54.28
N LEU A 30 -31.94 -15.17 53.83
CA LEU A 30 -32.33 -15.10 52.41
C LEU A 30 -31.85 -13.79 51.79
N TRP A 31 -31.22 -13.88 50.61
CA TRP A 31 -30.98 -12.74 49.72
C TRP A 31 -31.74 -12.95 48.41
N ALA A 32 -32.73 -12.10 48.15
CA ALA A 32 -33.37 -11.99 46.84
C ALA A 32 -32.43 -11.24 45.90
N GLY A 33 -31.69 -11.97 45.07
CA GLY A 33 -30.88 -11.40 43.99
C GLY A 33 -31.70 -11.34 42.71
N THR A 34 -32.04 -10.14 42.24
CA THR A 34 -32.47 -9.92 40.86
C THR A 34 -31.29 -10.22 39.94
N ALA A 35 -31.35 -11.34 39.22
CA ALA A 35 -30.40 -11.64 38.16
C ALA A 35 -30.64 -10.67 37.00
N PHE A 36 -29.74 -9.70 36.81
CA PHE A 36 -29.60 -9.01 35.54
C PHE A 36 -29.14 -10.05 34.52
N GLN A 37 -30.08 -10.59 33.73
CA GLN A 37 -29.72 -11.35 32.54
C GLN A 37 -29.18 -10.37 31.52
N VAL A 38 -27.85 -10.32 31.39
CA VAL A 38 -27.20 -9.79 30.20
C VAL A 38 -27.60 -10.70 29.06
N THR A 39 -28.54 -10.26 28.23
CA THR A 39 -28.80 -10.87 26.93
C THR A 39 -27.56 -10.65 26.08
N GLN A 40 -26.65 -11.63 26.04
CA GLN A 40 -25.67 -11.72 24.97
C GLN A 40 -26.46 -11.84 23.67
N GLY A 41 -26.49 -10.75 22.89
CA GLY A 41 -26.95 -10.81 21.52
C GLY A 41 -26.06 -11.79 20.78
N THR A 42 -26.61 -12.96 20.45
CA THR A 42 -26.03 -13.87 19.47
C THR A 42 -26.09 -13.17 18.12
N GLY A 43 -25.05 -12.41 17.80
CA GLY A 43 -24.76 -12.07 16.40
C GLY A 43 -24.67 -13.36 15.58
N PRO A 44 -24.99 -13.33 14.28
CA PRO A 44 -24.93 -14.52 13.44
C PRO A 44 -23.55 -15.17 13.55
N GLU A 45 -23.52 -16.45 13.90
CA GLU A 45 -22.31 -17.26 13.96
C GLU A 45 -21.73 -17.35 12.54
N LEU A 46 -20.66 -16.59 12.28
CA LEU A 46 -20.07 -16.49 10.96
C LEU A 46 -19.30 -17.78 10.63
N HIS A 47 -19.52 -18.33 9.45
CA HIS A 47 -18.82 -19.54 9.00
C HIS A 47 -17.34 -19.26 8.64
N ALA A 48 -16.58 -20.33 8.51
CA ALA A 48 -15.22 -20.29 7.94
C ALA A 48 -15.29 -19.96 6.44
N CYS A 49 -14.45 -19.04 5.96
CA CYS A 49 -14.49 -18.60 4.57
C CYS A 49 -14.16 -19.75 3.61
N LYS A 50 -14.96 -19.91 2.56
CA LYS A 50 -14.68 -20.80 1.43
C LYS A 50 -13.79 -20.09 0.40
N GLU A 51 -13.07 -20.85 -0.43
CA GLU A 51 -12.21 -20.29 -1.49
C GLU A 51 -12.95 -19.38 -2.48
N SER A 52 -14.26 -19.52 -2.64
CA SER A 52 -15.08 -18.65 -3.49
C SER A 52 -15.47 -17.32 -2.84
N GLU A 53 -15.24 -17.17 -1.53
CA GLU A 53 -15.69 -16.02 -0.73
C GLU A 53 -14.57 -15.01 -0.47
N TYR A 54 -13.36 -15.29 -0.95
CA TYR A 54 -12.21 -14.40 -0.88
C TYR A 54 -11.34 -14.50 -2.14
N HIS A 55 -10.47 -13.52 -2.33
CA HIS A 55 -9.38 -13.55 -3.30
C HIS A 55 -8.06 -13.25 -2.58
N TYR A 56 -6.96 -13.39 -3.30
CA TYR A 56 -5.64 -13.09 -2.76
C TYR A 56 -5.12 -11.77 -3.32
N GLU A 57 -4.54 -10.96 -2.42
CA GLU A 57 -3.87 -9.71 -2.77
C GLU A 57 -2.47 -9.67 -2.14
N TYR A 58 -1.61 -8.81 -2.68
CA TYR A 58 -0.35 -8.47 -2.02
C TYR A 58 -0.51 -7.23 -1.17
N THR A 59 0.13 -7.25 0.00
CA THR A 59 0.36 -6.02 0.76
C THR A 59 1.32 -5.09 0.02
N ALA A 60 1.36 -3.84 0.47
CA ALA A 60 2.43 -2.93 0.12
C ALA A 60 3.80 -3.53 0.48
N CYS A 61 4.82 -3.10 -0.26
CA CYS A 61 6.21 -3.44 -0.01
C CYS A 61 6.71 -2.75 1.26
N ASP A 62 7.43 -3.47 2.10
CA ASP A 62 8.19 -2.88 3.20
C ASP A 62 9.53 -2.30 2.73
N SER A 63 10.26 -1.67 3.65
CA SER A 63 11.58 -1.07 3.36
C SER A 63 12.66 -2.06 2.95
N THR A 64 12.44 -3.36 3.16
CA THR A 64 13.35 -4.44 2.75
C THR A 64 13.00 -5.03 1.39
N GLY A 65 11.91 -4.57 0.76
CA GLY A 65 11.41 -5.09 -0.51
C GLY A 65 10.58 -6.37 -0.38
N SER A 66 10.24 -6.75 0.86
CA SER A 66 9.36 -7.88 1.15
C SER A 66 7.89 -7.44 1.19
N ARG A 67 7.00 -8.40 0.92
CA ARG A 67 5.55 -8.24 0.99
C ARG A 67 4.89 -9.55 1.34
N TRP A 68 3.60 -9.50 1.70
CA TRP A 68 2.81 -10.66 2.08
C TRP A 68 1.67 -10.85 1.12
N ARG A 69 1.33 -12.10 0.84
CA ARG A 69 0.08 -12.46 0.19
C ARG A 69 -0.97 -12.72 1.25
N VAL A 70 -2.08 -12.01 1.17
CA VAL A 70 -3.18 -12.09 2.14
C VAL A 70 -4.47 -12.48 1.44
N ALA A 71 -5.34 -13.21 2.14
CA ALA A 71 -6.70 -13.48 1.67
C ALA A 71 -7.61 -12.30 2.06
N VAL A 72 -8.33 -11.75 1.08
CA VAL A 72 -9.24 -10.61 1.24
C VAL A 72 -10.67 -11.09 0.93
N PRO A 73 -11.60 -11.01 1.91
CA PRO A 73 -12.97 -11.46 1.69
C PRO A 73 -13.69 -10.52 0.72
N HIS A 74 -14.47 -11.08 -0.19
CA HIS A 74 -15.28 -10.29 -1.13
C HIS A 74 -16.31 -9.41 -0.41
N THR A 75 -16.79 -9.86 0.74
CA THR A 75 -17.76 -9.14 1.57
C THR A 75 -17.28 -9.13 3.01
N PRO A 76 -16.89 -7.95 3.55
CA PRO A 76 -16.47 -7.82 4.93
C PRO A 76 -17.55 -8.32 5.91
N GLY A 77 -17.15 -9.09 6.92
CA GLY A 77 -18.07 -9.59 7.96
C GLY A 77 -18.96 -10.77 7.55
N LEU A 78 -18.80 -11.35 6.35
CA LEU A 78 -19.55 -12.53 5.92
C LEU A 78 -19.02 -13.84 6.51
N CYS A 79 -17.70 -13.93 6.72
CA CYS A 79 -17.00 -15.11 7.20
C CYS A 79 -15.74 -14.69 7.97
N THR A 80 -15.18 -15.58 8.80
CA THR A 80 -14.12 -15.21 9.77
C THR A 80 -12.80 -15.96 9.61
N SER A 81 -12.82 -17.23 9.18
CA SER A 81 -11.60 -18.05 9.06
C SER A 81 -10.98 -17.92 7.67
N LEU A 82 -10.16 -16.89 7.46
CA LEU A 82 -9.37 -16.72 6.24
C LEU A 82 -8.03 -17.48 6.33
N PRO A 83 -7.46 -17.93 5.20
CA PRO A 83 -6.12 -18.48 5.16
C PRO A 83 -5.07 -17.53 5.74
N ASP A 84 -4.07 -18.10 6.41
CA ASP A 84 -2.96 -17.32 6.96
C ASP A 84 -2.14 -16.61 5.87
N PRO A 85 -1.65 -15.39 6.14
CA PRO A 85 -0.72 -14.72 5.24
C PRO A 85 0.54 -15.54 5.00
N VAL A 86 0.99 -15.57 3.75
CA VAL A 86 2.25 -16.21 3.37
C VAL A 86 3.20 -15.19 2.75
N LYS A 87 4.51 -15.45 2.84
CA LYS A 87 5.51 -14.57 2.21
C LYS A 87 5.22 -14.46 0.72
N GLY A 88 5.17 -13.22 0.24
CA GLY A 88 4.98 -12.89 -1.16
C GLY A 88 6.25 -13.06 -1.98
N THR A 89 6.12 -12.96 -3.31
CA THR A 89 7.31 -12.75 -4.16
C THR A 89 7.92 -11.38 -3.83
N GLU A 90 9.23 -11.25 -4.05
CA GLU A 90 9.96 -9.99 -3.88
C GLU A 90 9.34 -8.86 -4.72
N CYS A 91 9.45 -7.61 -4.26
CA CYS A 91 8.79 -6.48 -4.93
C CYS A 91 9.32 -6.15 -6.33
N SER A 92 10.54 -6.60 -6.64
CA SER A 92 11.16 -6.55 -7.97
C SER A 92 10.70 -7.67 -8.90
N PHE A 93 9.93 -8.65 -8.41
CA PHE A 93 9.43 -9.75 -9.22
C PHE A 93 8.41 -9.27 -10.25
N SER A 94 8.47 -9.84 -11.44
CA SER A 94 7.56 -9.61 -12.56
C SER A 94 7.45 -10.88 -13.41
N CYS A 95 6.28 -11.12 -13.99
CA CYS A 95 6.09 -12.18 -14.98
C CYS A 95 6.51 -11.72 -16.37
N ASN A 96 6.80 -12.67 -17.26
CA ASN A 96 7.19 -12.34 -18.62
C ASN A 96 6.02 -11.78 -19.42
N ALA A 97 6.34 -11.16 -20.55
CA ALA A 97 5.31 -10.78 -21.53
C ALA A 97 4.50 -12.01 -21.95
N GLY A 98 3.18 -11.84 -22.00
CA GLY A 98 2.26 -12.95 -22.27
C GLY A 98 1.94 -13.83 -21.05
N GLU A 99 2.46 -13.51 -19.87
CA GLU A 99 2.14 -14.19 -18.61
C GLU A 99 1.49 -13.25 -17.60
N PHE A 100 0.65 -13.81 -16.72
CA PHE A 100 0.10 -13.12 -15.55
C PHE A 100 0.48 -13.86 -14.27
N LEU A 101 0.51 -13.13 -13.15
CA LEU A 101 0.78 -13.73 -11.85
C LEU A 101 -0.50 -14.35 -11.27
N ASP A 102 -0.50 -15.66 -11.10
CA ASP A 102 -1.55 -16.35 -10.37
C ASP A 102 -1.32 -16.18 -8.87
N MET A 103 -2.23 -15.48 -8.20
CA MET A 103 -2.12 -15.19 -6.78
C MET A 103 -2.34 -16.43 -5.89
N LYS A 104 -2.96 -17.51 -6.39
CA LYS A 104 -3.16 -18.72 -5.58
C LYS A 104 -1.85 -19.43 -5.32
N ASP A 105 -1.04 -19.66 -6.36
CA ASP A 105 0.22 -20.38 -6.27
C ASP A 105 1.47 -19.47 -6.35
N GLN A 106 1.27 -18.17 -6.55
CA GLN A 106 2.33 -17.17 -6.71
C GLN A 106 3.28 -17.47 -7.87
N SER A 107 2.75 -18.04 -8.96
CA SER A 107 3.51 -18.40 -10.16
C SER A 107 2.98 -17.69 -11.41
N CYS A 108 3.86 -17.51 -12.40
CA CYS A 108 3.47 -16.97 -13.69
C CYS A 108 2.74 -18.04 -14.52
N LYS A 109 1.61 -17.67 -15.11
CA LYS A 109 0.80 -18.49 -16.00
C LYS A 109 0.62 -17.77 -17.34
N PRO A 110 0.53 -18.50 -18.46
CA PRO A 110 0.26 -17.88 -19.76
C PRO A 110 -1.12 -17.20 -19.77
N CYS A 111 -1.21 -16.06 -20.44
CA CYS A 111 -2.49 -15.41 -20.70
C CYS A 111 -3.39 -16.33 -21.54
N ALA A 112 -4.70 -16.28 -21.27
CA ALA A 112 -5.69 -16.96 -22.10
C ALA A 112 -5.73 -16.35 -23.52
N GLU A 113 -6.18 -17.14 -24.49
CA GLU A 113 -6.32 -16.67 -25.88
C GLU A 113 -7.13 -15.36 -25.96
N GLY A 114 -6.67 -14.44 -26.81
CA GLY A 114 -7.27 -13.10 -26.95
C GLY A 114 -6.92 -12.12 -25.83
N ARG A 115 -6.07 -12.50 -24.87
CA ARG A 115 -5.54 -11.60 -23.83
C ARG A 115 -4.03 -11.48 -23.96
N TYR A 116 -3.51 -10.32 -23.55
CA TYR A 116 -2.07 -10.08 -23.46
C TYR A 116 -1.74 -9.49 -22.09
N SER A 117 -0.48 -9.62 -21.71
CA SER A 117 0.10 -9.01 -20.52
C SER A 117 1.47 -8.46 -20.90
N LEU A 118 1.74 -7.23 -20.49
CA LEU A 118 3.07 -6.62 -20.62
C LEU A 118 3.96 -6.94 -19.41
N GLY A 119 3.51 -7.82 -18.50
CA GLY A 119 4.13 -8.01 -17.21
C GLY A 119 4.05 -6.72 -16.39
N THR A 120 5.21 -6.13 -16.07
CA THR A 120 5.33 -4.80 -15.44
C THR A 120 5.60 -3.67 -16.44
N GLY A 121 5.52 -3.95 -17.74
CA GLY A 121 5.67 -2.95 -18.78
C GLY A 121 4.51 -1.96 -18.81
N ILE A 122 4.80 -0.75 -19.28
CA ILE A 122 3.83 0.33 -19.50
C ILE A 122 3.82 0.61 -21.00
N ARG A 123 2.63 0.77 -21.58
CA ARG A 123 2.43 1.11 -22.99
C ARG A 123 1.41 2.23 -23.08
N PHE A 124 1.69 3.19 -23.95
CA PHE A 124 0.79 4.28 -24.32
C PHE A 124 0.53 4.18 -25.81
N ASP A 125 -0.70 3.89 -26.19
CA ASP A 125 -1.18 3.80 -27.58
C ASP A 125 -2.40 4.68 -27.86
N GLU A 126 -2.90 5.39 -26.84
CA GLU A 126 -3.96 6.38 -26.95
C GLU A 126 -3.41 7.76 -26.53
N TRP A 127 -3.55 8.74 -27.42
CA TRP A 127 -3.09 10.12 -27.25
C TRP A 127 -4.20 11.13 -27.55
N ASP A 128 -5.41 10.87 -27.07
CA ASP A 128 -6.48 11.86 -27.05
C ASP A 128 -6.14 13.00 -26.07
N GLU A 129 -5.54 12.63 -24.94
CA GLU A 129 -4.97 13.52 -23.94
C GLU A 129 -3.55 13.05 -23.59
N LEU A 130 -2.75 13.94 -23.00
CA LEU A 130 -1.41 13.56 -22.56
C LEU A 130 -1.53 12.65 -21.32
N PRO A 131 -1.06 11.39 -21.35
CA PRO A 131 -1.26 10.46 -20.24
C PRO A 131 -0.64 10.95 -18.93
N HIS A 132 -1.23 10.55 -17.80
CA HIS A 132 -0.73 10.94 -16.50
C HIS A 132 0.74 10.53 -16.30
N GLY A 133 1.54 11.47 -15.78
CA GLY A 133 2.97 11.28 -15.51
C GLY A 133 3.88 11.83 -16.62
N PHE A 134 3.33 12.17 -17.79
CA PHE A 134 4.06 12.94 -18.78
C PHE A 134 4.08 14.43 -18.41
N ALA A 135 5.21 15.08 -18.66
CA ALA A 135 5.38 16.51 -18.54
C ALA A 135 5.92 17.08 -19.86
N SER A 136 5.41 18.23 -20.29
CA SER A 136 5.93 18.98 -21.42
C SER A 136 6.52 20.29 -20.90
N LEU A 137 7.80 20.51 -21.16
CA LEU A 137 8.53 21.72 -20.78
C LEU A 137 8.95 22.48 -22.04
N SER A 138 9.02 23.81 -21.94
CA SER A 138 9.40 24.71 -23.03
C SER A 138 10.59 25.55 -22.61
N ALA A 139 11.58 25.69 -23.48
CA ALA A 139 12.72 26.58 -23.26
C ALA A 139 13.04 27.35 -24.54
N ASN A 140 13.54 28.56 -24.38
CA ASN A 140 14.13 29.32 -25.46
C ASN A 140 15.47 28.66 -25.83
N MET A 141 15.84 28.62 -27.11
CA MET A 141 17.20 28.23 -27.50
C MET A 141 18.19 29.26 -26.94
N GLU A 142 18.75 29.01 -25.76
CA GLU A 142 19.81 29.85 -25.20
C GLU A 142 21.11 29.59 -25.98
N LEU A 143 21.34 30.40 -27.00
CA LEU A 143 22.67 30.71 -27.51
C LEU A 143 22.96 32.18 -27.21
N ASP A 144 23.80 32.37 -26.18
CA ASP A 144 24.54 33.57 -25.79
C ASP A 144 23.94 34.51 -24.72
N ASP A 145 24.72 34.72 -23.67
CA ASP A 145 24.53 35.58 -22.49
C ASP A 145 24.77 37.06 -22.84
N SER A 146 24.41 37.47 -24.05
CA SER A 146 24.58 38.85 -24.50
C SER A 146 23.40 39.30 -25.38
N ALA A 147 22.74 40.37 -24.92
CA ALA A 147 21.60 41.07 -25.53
C ALA A 147 20.19 40.52 -25.22
N ALA A 148 19.60 41.12 -24.19
CA ALA A 148 18.21 41.03 -23.79
C ALA A 148 17.21 41.67 -24.80
N GLU A 149 17.28 41.34 -26.10
CA GLU A 149 16.34 41.89 -27.10
C GLU A 149 15.94 40.86 -28.18
N SER A 150 15.32 39.75 -27.76
CA SER A 150 14.24 39.05 -28.50
C SER A 150 13.89 37.70 -27.86
N THR A 151 13.73 37.65 -26.54
CA THR A 151 13.30 36.43 -25.84
C THR A 151 11.87 36.09 -26.28
N GLY A 152 11.73 35.29 -27.34
CA GLY A 152 10.44 34.81 -27.84
C GLY A 152 9.65 34.16 -26.71
N ASN A 153 8.34 34.41 -26.64
CA ASN A 153 7.51 33.81 -25.60
C ASN A 153 7.24 32.33 -25.93
N CYS A 154 8.09 31.43 -25.45
CA CYS A 154 7.98 29.99 -25.66
C CYS A 154 6.93 29.30 -24.78
N THR A 155 6.15 30.04 -23.98
CA THR A 155 5.19 29.46 -23.02
C THR A 155 4.10 28.62 -23.71
N SER A 156 3.83 28.85 -25.00
CA SER A 156 2.88 28.06 -25.79
C SER A 156 3.49 26.83 -26.48
N SER A 157 4.81 26.72 -26.52
CA SER A 157 5.54 25.68 -27.24
C SER A 157 5.52 24.39 -26.42
N LYS A 158 4.74 23.40 -26.85
CA LYS A 158 4.54 22.17 -26.08
C LYS A 158 4.28 20.96 -26.97
N TRP A 159 4.35 19.79 -26.36
CA TRP A 159 3.86 18.55 -26.95
C TRP A 159 2.33 18.51 -26.91
N VAL A 160 1.72 18.26 -28.06
CA VAL A 160 0.27 18.27 -28.25
C VAL A 160 -0.21 16.89 -28.73
N PRO A 161 -1.19 16.28 -28.05
CA PRO A 161 -1.83 15.04 -28.50
C PRO A 161 -2.63 15.23 -29.80
N ARG A 162 -2.59 14.22 -30.67
CA ARG A 162 -3.21 14.19 -32.00
C ARG A 162 -4.05 12.93 -32.24
N GLY A 163 -4.55 12.30 -31.16
CA GLY A 163 -5.30 11.04 -31.21
C GLY A 163 -4.37 9.84 -31.15
N ASP A 164 -3.73 9.51 -32.26
CA ASP A 164 -2.89 8.30 -32.34
C ASP A 164 -1.39 8.57 -32.06
N TYR A 165 -1.01 9.85 -31.94
CA TYR A 165 0.37 10.27 -31.71
C TYR A 165 0.42 11.62 -30.99
N ILE A 166 1.61 12.01 -30.55
CA ILE A 166 1.91 13.35 -30.04
C ILE A 166 2.87 14.07 -30.98
N ALA A 167 2.73 15.39 -31.08
CA ALA A 167 3.59 16.23 -31.90
C ALA A 167 4.22 17.33 -31.05
N SER A 168 5.51 17.59 -31.30
CA SER A 168 6.20 18.74 -30.73
C SER A 168 5.72 20.05 -31.37
N ASN A 169 6.14 21.17 -30.79
CA ASN A 169 6.07 22.50 -31.42
C ASN A 169 6.83 22.54 -32.75
N THR A 170 6.46 23.50 -33.61
CA THR A 170 7.12 23.77 -34.91
C THR A 170 7.71 25.18 -34.96
N ASP A 171 7.80 25.84 -33.82
CA ASP A 171 8.43 27.15 -33.67
C ASP A 171 9.90 27.00 -33.28
N GLU A 172 10.59 28.12 -33.06
CA GLU A 172 12.02 28.18 -32.73
C GLU A 172 12.37 27.75 -31.30
N CYS A 173 11.38 27.43 -30.48
CA CYS A 173 11.59 27.02 -29.10
C CYS A 173 11.95 25.53 -28.99
N THR A 174 12.63 25.16 -27.92
CA THR A 174 12.85 23.76 -27.57
C THR A 174 11.69 23.28 -26.69
N ALA A 175 11.01 22.19 -27.08
CA ALA A 175 10.03 21.53 -26.21
C ALA A 175 10.50 20.12 -25.81
N THR A 176 10.58 19.89 -24.51
CA THR A 176 11.00 18.62 -23.92
C THR A 176 9.79 17.84 -23.41
N LEU A 177 9.66 16.58 -23.84
CA LEU A 177 8.72 15.64 -23.26
C LEU A 177 9.43 14.74 -22.25
N MET A 178 8.91 14.65 -21.04
CA MET A 178 9.49 13.86 -19.96
C MET A 178 8.48 12.87 -19.41
N TYR A 179 8.93 11.64 -19.17
CA TYR A 179 8.18 10.60 -18.47
C TYR A 179 9.12 9.83 -17.54
N ALA A 180 8.80 9.79 -16.25
CA ALA A 180 9.65 9.14 -15.26
C ALA A 180 9.06 7.79 -14.83
N VAL A 181 9.89 6.74 -14.85
CA VAL A 181 9.51 5.40 -14.41
C VAL A 181 10.50 4.86 -13.37
N ASN A 182 9.98 4.11 -12.40
CA ASN A 182 10.79 3.33 -11.49
C ASN A 182 10.85 1.89 -11.98
N LEU A 183 12.01 1.49 -12.50
CA LEU A 183 12.22 0.16 -13.03
C LEU A 183 12.37 -0.86 -11.89
N LYS A 184 11.49 -1.85 -11.88
CA LYS A 184 11.62 -3.03 -11.00
C LYS A 184 12.71 -3.99 -11.47
N GLN A 185 12.95 -4.02 -12.77
CA GLN A 185 13.94 -4.83 -13.47
C GLN A 185 14.48 -4.01 -14.64
N SER A 186 15.68 -4.34 -15.12
CA SER A 186 16.22 -3.75 -16.34
C SER A 186 15.24 -3.93 -17.50
N GLY A 187 15.06 -2.88 -18.30
CA GLY A 187 14.13 -2.87 -19.42
C GLY A 187 14.57 -1.92 -20.52
N THR A 188 13.72 -1.77 -21.52
CA THR A 188 13.96 -0.88 -22.66
C THR A 188 12.78 0.07 -22.84
N VAL A 189 13.05 1.22 -23.43
CA VAL A 189 12.03 2.14 -23.92
C VAL A 189 11.99 2.02 -25.43
N ASN A 190 10.80 1.89 -25.99
CA ASN A 190 10.57 1.75 -27.42
C ASN A 190 9.42 2.67 -27.82
N PHE A 191 9.64 3.48 -28.86
CA PHE A 191 8.63 4.33 -29.47
C PHE A 191 8.95 4.49 -30.95
N GLU A 192 7.94 4.81 -31.74
CA GLU A 192 8.07 5.16 -33.14
C GLU A 192 8.00 6.68 -33.27
N TYR A 193 8.83 7.26 -34.13
CA TYR A 193 8.84 8.70 -34.37
C TYR A 193 8.89 8.98 -35.87
N TYR A 194 8.27 10.09 -36.27
CA TYR A 194 8.30 10.58 -37.63
C TYR A 194 8.81 12.01 -37.63
N TYR A 195 9.82 12.28 -38.45
CA TYR A 195 10.45 13.57 -38.53
C TYR A 195 10.59 14.02 -40.00
N PRO A 196 9.70 14.91 -40.48
CA PRO A 196 9.59 15.24 -41.91
C PRO A 196 10.62 16.26 -42.41
N ASP A 197 11.06 17.15 -41.52
CA ASP A 197 12.11 18.13 -41.80
C ASP A 197 13.47 17.45 -41.50
N SER A 198 14.60 17.98 -41.95
CA SER A 198 15.93 17.51 -41.54
C SER A 198 16.70 18.55 -40.72
N SER A 199 16.10 19.72 -40.48
CA SER A 199 16.71 20.88 -39.82
C SER A 199 16.45 20.99 -38.31
N ILE A 200 15.29 20.55 -37.84
CA ILE A 200 14.96 20.27 -36.43
C ILE A 200 15.79 19.07 -35.93
N ILE A 201 16.28 19.20 -34.71
CA ILE A 201 17.08 18.20 -34.01
C ILE A 201 16.18 17.54 -32.98
N PHE A 202 16.23 16.21 -32.91
CA PHE A 202 15.51 15.42 -31.90
C PHE A 202 16.51 14.62 -31.07
N GLU A 203 16.53 14.87 -29.76
CA GLU A 203 17.45 14.23 -28.82
C GLU A 203 16.68 13.37 -27.80
N PHE A 204 17.30 12.26 -27.40
CA PHE A 204 16.75 11.31 -26.43
C PHE A 204 17.72 11.19 -25.25
N PHE A 205 17.21 11.26 -24.03
CA PHE A 205 17.98 11.25 -22.79
C PHE A 205 17.56 10.10 -21.87
#